data_AF-A0A5K1BZH0-F1
#
_entry.id   AF-A0A5K1BZH0-F1
#
_cell.length_a   1.000
_cell.length_b   1.000
_cell.length_c   1.000
_cell.angle_alpha   90.00
_cell.angle_beta   90.00
_cell.angle_gamma   90.00
#
_symmetry.space_group_name_H-M   'P 1'
#
loop_
_entity.id
_entity.type
_entity.pdbx_description
1 polymer ?
#
loop_
_entity_poly.entity_id
_entity_poly.type
_entity_poly.pdbx_seq_one_letter_code
_entity_poly.pdbx_strand_id
1 'polypeptide(L)' 'GTSTVPELDWDNLGFGLVPTDYMYIMKCFKDGNFQKGELQKYGNIDLSPSSGVLNYGQ' A
#
# COMPACT_ATOMS: atom_id res chain seq x y z
N GLY A 1 -22.42 15.05 -17.67
CA GLY A 1 -21.23 14.24 -17.36
C GLY A 1 -21.09 14.24 -15.86
N THR A 2 -21.39 13.12 -15.20
CA THR A 2 -21.36 13.02 -13.75
C THR A 2 -19.94 12.64 -13.33
N SER A 3 -19.27 13.53 -12.59
CA SER A 3 -17.96 13.26 -11.98
C SER A 3 -18.06 12.00 -11.10
N THR A 4 -17.18 11.03 -11.35
CA THR A 4 -17.11 9.73 -10.67
C THR A 4 -16.37 9.83 -9.33
N VAL A 5 -16.70 10.83 -8.52
CA VAL A 5 -16.18 10.89 -7.15
C VAL A 5 -16.91 9.81 -6.36
N PRO A 6 -16.20 8.86 -5.72
CA PRO A 6 -16.84 7.89 -4.85
C PRO A 6 -17.63 8.62 -3.76
N GLU A 7 -18.87 8.19 -3.53
CA GLU A 7 -19.67 8.72 -2.42
C GLU A 7 -19.04 8.23 -1.10
N LEU A 8 -18.33 9.13 -0.42
CA LEU A 8 -17.67 8.87 0.86
C LEU A 8 -18.57 9.34 2.00
N ASP A 9 -18.85 8.44 2.95
CA ASP A 9 -19.56 8.77 4.18
C ASP A 9 -18.63 9.50 5.16
N TRP A 10 -18.71 10.83 5.14
CA TRP A 10 -17.87 11.70 5.97
C TRP A 10 -18.18 11.63 7.46
N ASP A 11 -19.42 11.31 7.83
CA ASP A 11 -19.85 11.25 9.23
C ASP A 11 -19.30 10.00 9.93
N ASN A 12 -19.08 8.92 9.17
CA ASN A 12 -18.50 7.66 9.66
C ASN A 12 -17.01 7.49 9.31
N LEU A 13 -16.36 8.51 8.74
CA LEU A 13 -14.93 8.45 8.44
C LEU A 13 -14.12 8.57 9.73
N GLY A 14 -13.57 7.44 10.19
CA GLY A 14 -12.75 7.34 11.40
C GLY A 14 -11.30 6.93 11.12
N PHE A 15 -10.56 6.61 12.19
CA PHE A 15 -9.23 6.01 12.08
C PHE A 15 -9.35 4.50 11.84
N GLY A 16 -9.23 4.10 10.58
CA GLY A 16 -9.35 2.71 10.15
C GLY A 16 -8.93 2.52 8.70
N LEU A 17 -8.90 1.28 8.26
CA LEU A 17 -8.52 0.95 6.89
C LEU A 17 -9.68 1.25 5.93
N VAL A 18 -9.46 2.21 5.03
CA VAL A 18 -10.36 2.50 3.90
C VAL A 18 -9.56 2.27 2.62
N PRO A 19 -9.90 1.26 1.79
CA PRO A 19 -9.19 1.01 0.54
C PRO A 19 -9.22 2.22 -0.38
N THR A 20 -8.07 2.51 -1.01
CA THR A 20 -7.92 3.57 -2.01
C THR A 20 -7.65 2.96 -3.38
N ASP A 21 -7.60 3.79 -4.43
CA ASP A 21 -7.39 3.29 -5.79
C ASP A 21 -5.98 2.71 -6.01
N TYR A 22 -4.96 3.30 -5.37
CA TYR A 22 -3.56 3.00 -5.63
C TYR A 22 -2.69 3.02 -4.35
N MET A 23 -1.59 2.29 -4.40
CA MET A 23 -0.48 2.31 -3.44
C MET A 23 0.85 2.49 -4.17
N TYR A 24 1.86 3.05 -3.51
CA TYR A 24 3.22 3.17 -4.05
C TYR A 24 4.09 2.01 -3.58
N ILE A 25 4.77 1.32 -4.49
CA ILE A 25 5.69 0.22 -4.17
C ILE A 25 7.11 0.59 -4.61
N MET A 26 8.09 0.28 -3.75
CA MET A 26 9.51 0.45 -4.04
C MET A 26 10.30 -0.73 -3.47
N LYS A 27 11.32 -1.18 -4.21
CA LYS A 27 12.22 -2.25 -3.78
C LYS A 27 13.57 -1.68 -3.36
N CYS A 28 14.13 -2.23 -2.30
CA CYS A 28 15.48 -1.94 -1.82
C CYS A 28 16.23 -3.27 -1.66
N PHE A 29 17.46 -3.32 -2.16
CA PHE A 29 18.31 -4.52 -2.08
C PHE A 29 19.31 -4.38 -0.93
N LYS A 30 20.10 -5.43 -0.69
CA LYS A 30 21.08 -5.47 0.42
C LYS A 30 22.12 -4.35 0.38
N ASP A 31 22.32 -3.74 -0.77
CA ASP A 31 23.20 -2.60 -0.99
C ASP A 31 22.59 -1.26 -0.51
N GLY A 32 21.33 -1.27 -0.04
CA GLY A 32 20.65 -0.10 0.51
C GLY A 32 20.11 0.86 -0.55
N ASN A 33 20.21 0.50 -1.83
CA ASN A 33 19.77 1.36 -2.92
C ASN A 33 18.26 1.17 -3.17
N PHE A 34 17.52 2.26 -3.03
CA PHE A 34 16.13 2.31 -3.45
C PHE A 34 16.05 2.36 -4.97
N GLN A 35 15.30 1.42 -5.55
CA GLN A 35 14.98 1.47 -6.97
C GLN A 35 13.89 2.50 -7.24
N LYS A 36 13.71 2.87 -8.51
CA LYS A 36 12.53 3.61 -8.93
C LYS A 36 11.28 2.79 -8.58
N GLY A 37 10.41 3.36 -7.76
CA GLY A 37 9.12 2.75 -7.44
C GLY A 37 8.03 3.11 -8.46
N GLU A 38 6.84 2.58 -8.22
CA GLU A 38 5.68 2.75 -9.09
C GLU A 38 4.37 2.79 -8.30
N LEU A 39 3.35 3.42 -8.89
CA LEU A 39 1.98 3.33 -8.41
C LEU A 39 1.36 2.04 -8.94
N GLN A 40 0.81 1.22 -8.04
CA GLN A 40 0.05 0.01 -8.36
C GLN A 40 -1.33 0.11 -7.75
N LYS A 41 -2.30 -0.66 -8.26
CA LYS A 41 -3.62 -0.75 -7.63
C LYS A 41 -3.47 -1.23 -6.19
N TYR A 42 -4.24 -0.65 -5.28
CA TYR A 42 -4.24 -1.08 -3.88
C TYR A 42 -4.60 -2.57 -3.77
N GLY A 43 -3.82 -3.33 -3.01
CA GLY A 43 -4.04 -4.76 -2.87
C GLY A 43 -2.97 -5.47 -2.05
N ASN A 44 -3.02 -6.80 -2.07
CA ASN A 44 -2.07 -7.65 -1.35
C ASN A 44 -0.65 -7.51 -1.93
N ILE A 45 0.35 -7.74 -1.07
CA ILE A 45 1.76 -7.84 -1.47
C ILE A 45 2.27 -9.25 -1.23
N ASP A 46 3.14 -9.73 -2.12
CA ASP A 46 3.81 -11.02 -1.96
C ASP A 46 5.08 -10.85 -1.12
N LEU A 47 5.21 -11.70 -0.10
CA LEU A 47 6.37 -11.74 0.79
C LEU A 47 6.87 -13.18 0.92
N SER A 48 8.20 -13.34 1.06
CA SER A 48 8.75 -14.65 1.44
C SER A 48 8.22 -15.04 2.83
N PRO A 49 7.86 -16.31 3.07
CA PRO A 49 7.53 -16.79 4.41
C PRO A 49 8.64 -16.54 5.44
N SER A 50 9.90 -16.47 4.99
CA SER A 50 11.07 -16.17 5.82
C SER A 50 11.38 -14.66 5.96
N SER A 51 10.48 -13.76 5.56
CA SER A 51 10.73 -12.31 5.62
C SER A 51 10.95 -11.83 7.05
N GLY A 52 11.92 -10.93 7.24
CA GLY A 52 12.29 -10.39 8.56
C GLY A 52 11.12 -9.70 9.29
N VAL A 53 10.28 -8.96 8.56
CA VAL A 53 9.07 -8.33 9.11
C VAL A 53 8.10 -9.33 9.73
N LEU A 54 8.05 -10.58 9.23
CA LEU A 54 7.17 -11.64 9.74
C LEU A 54 7.77 -12.40 10.92
N ASN A 55 9.11 -12.45 11.02
CA ASN A 55 9.80 -13.33 11.98
C ASN A 55 10.48 -12.56 13.12
N TYR A 56 10.85 -11.29 12.90
CA TYR A 56 11.65 -10.48 13.82
C TYR A 56 11.13 -9.05 13.99
N GLY A 57 10.06 -8.65 13.30
CA GLY A 57 9.46 -7.32 13.42
C GLY A 57 10.42 -6.16 13.09
N GLN A 58 11.36 -6.41 12.19
CA GLN A 58 12.38 -5.44 11.76
C GLN A 58 11.78 -4.22 11.06
#